data_AF-A0A5Z3HWT0-F1
#
_entry.id   AF-A0A5Z3HWT0-F1
#
_cell.length_a   1.000
_cell.length_b   1.000
_cell.length_c   1.000
_cell.angle_alpha   90.00
_cell.angle_beta   90.00
_cell.angle_gamma   90.00
#
_symmetry.space_group_name_H-M   'P 1'
#
loop_
_entity.id
_entity.type
_entity.pdbx_description
1 polymer ?
#
loop_
_entity_poly.entity_id
_entity_poly.type
_entity_poly.pdbx_seq_one_letter_code
_entity_poly.pdbx_strand_id
1 'polypeptide(L)' 'MKQLTFNDLRKQSAQAANSPRLRAHHNFHPELSDPVQRLAIAMEPGTYVRPHRHPHTFELLTSL' A
#
# COMPACT_ATOMS: atom_id res chain seq x y z
N MET A 1 8.88 4.45 16.18
CA MET A 1 8.81 3.72 14.90
C MET A 1 7.34 3.59 14.53
N LYS A 2 6.90 3.91 13.30
CA LYS A 2 5.49 3.73 12.91
C LYS A 2 5.18 2.23 12.84
N GLN A 3 4.05 1.80 13.43
CA GLN A 3 3.67 0.39 13.56
C GLN A 3 2.24 0.20 13.07
N LEU A 4 1.98 -0.96 12.46
CA LEU A 4 0.63 -1.46 12.19
C LEU A 4 0.35 -2.64 13.10
N THR A 5 -0.81 -2.63 13.75
CA THR A 5 -1.31 -3.77 14.51
C THR A 5 -2.07 -4.73 13.59
N PHE A 6 -2.30 -5.95 14.05
CA PHE A 6 -3.19 -6.89 13.32
C PHE A 6 -4.61 -6.34 13.10
N ASN A 7 -5.09 -5.48 13.99
CA ASN A 7 -6.38 -4.82 13.84
C ASN A 7 -6.34 -3.79 12.70
N ASP A 8 -5.24 -3.06 12.55
CA ASP A 8 -5.06 -2.11 11.44
C ASP A 8 -5.01 -2.84 10.10
N LEU A 9 -4.27 -3.96 10.03
CA LEU A 9 -4.21 -4.81 8.85
C LEU A 9 -5.60 -5.33 8.45
N ARG A 10 -6.38 -5.81 9.43
CA ARG A 10 -7.75 -6.30 9.19
C ARG A 10 -8.67 -5.19 8.67
N LYS A 11 -8.62 -4.00 9.28
CA LYS A 11 -9.39 -2.84 8.82
C LYS A 11 -9.01 -2.44 7.40
N GLN A 12 -7.72 -2.47 7.08
CA GLN A 12 -7.22 -2.09 5.77
C GLN A 12 -7.63 -3.11 4.69
N SER A 13 -7.62 -4.40 4.99
CA SER A 13 -8.19 -5.45 4.12
C SER A 13 -9.69 -5.26 3.89
N ALA A 14 -10.46 -4.98 4.95
CA ALA A 14 -11.89 -4.67 4.79
C ALA A 14 -12.14 -3.42 3.92
N GLN A 15 -11.30 -2.39 4.02
CA GLN A 15 -11.37 -1.21 3.15
C GLN A 15 -11.02 -1.57 1.69
N ALA A 16 -10.00 -2.40 1.49
CA ALA A 16 -9.60 -2.87 0.16
C ALA A 16 -10.74 -3.62 -0.53
N ALA A 17 -11.39 -4.56 0.18
CA ALA A 17 -12.51 -5.35 -0.33
C ALA A 17 -13.71 -4.52 -0.79
N ASN A 18 -13.94 -3.37 -0.16
CA ASN A 18 -15.03 -2.45 -0.51
C ASN A 18 -14.62 -1.38 -1.54
N SER A 19 -13.36 -1.38 -2.00
CA SER A 19 -12.89 -0.41 -2.99
C SER A 19 -13.06 -0.96 -4.42
N PRO A 20 -13.40 -0.12 -5.42
CA PRO A 20 -13.53 -0.57 -6.81
C PRO A 20 -12.27 -1.22 -7.41
N ARG A 21 -11.09 -0.89 -6.85
CA ARG A 21 -9.79 -1.42 -7.30
C ARG A 21 -9.28 -2.56 -6.42
N LEU A 22 -10.07 -2.99 -5.43
CA LEU A 22 -9.74 -4.07 -4.50
C LEU A 22 -8.46 -3.85 -3.67
N ARG A 23 -8.04 -2.59 -3.49
CA ARG A 23 -6.83 -2.22 -2.74
C ARG A 23 -7.00 -0.96 -1.90
N ALA A 24 -6.35 -0.94 -0.73
CA ALA A 24 -6.30 0.21 0.17
C ALA A 24 -4.87 0.49 0.64
N HIS A 25 -4.48 1.77 0.66
CA HIS A 25 -3.13 2.21 1.00
C HIS A 25 -3.12 2.85 2.39
N HIS A 26 -2.10 2.54 3.19
CA HIS A 26 -1.79 3.25 4.42
C HIS A 26 -0.40 3.87 4.31
N ASN A 27 -0.35 5.20 4.17
CA ASN A 27 0.90 5.93 3.99
C ASN A 27 1.60 6.15 5.34
N PHE A 28 2.89 5.81 5.39
CA PHE A 28 3.76 6.13 6.53
C PHE A 28 4.54 7.43 6.33
N HIS A 29 4.58 7.99 5.13
CA HIS A 29 5.17 9.29 4.87
C HIS A 29 4.12 10.39 5.08
N PRO A 30 4.44 11.50 5.77
CA PRO A 30 3.52 12.63 5.93
C PRO A 30 3.17 13.33 4.62
N GLU A 31 4.13 13.51 3.71
CA GLU A 31 3.95 14.26 2.46
C GLU A 31 4.44 13.46 1.27
N LEU A 32 3.79 13.65 0.12
CA LEU A 32 4.17 12.96 -1.13
C LEU A 32 5.53 13.41 -1.67
N SER A 33 6.01 14.59 -1.25
CA SER A 33 7.33 15.13 -1.54
C SER A 33 8.47 14.48 -0.74
N ASP A 34 8.16 13.64 0.24
CA ASP A 34 9.17 12.99 1.04
C ASP A 34 10.12 12.14 0.18
N PRO A 35 11.43 12.15 0.47
CA PRO A 35 12.43 11.46 -0.35
C PRO A 35 12.26 9.94 -0.35
N VAL A 36 11.51 9.38 0.60
CA VAL A 36 11.18 7.95 0.68
C VAL A 36 9.70 7.78 1.02
N GLN A 37 8.93 7.24 0.08
CA GLN A 37 7.52 6.92 0.28
C GLN A 37 7.36 5.49 0.78
N ARG A 38 7.08 5.34 2.09
CA ARG A 38 6.73 4.05 2.70
C ARG A 38 5.23 3.94 2.85
N LEU A 39 4.67 2.78 2.54
CA LEU A 39 3.25 2.47 2.74
C LEU A 39 3.04 0.97 2.95
N ALA A 40 1.92 0.61 3.56
CA ALA A 40 1.35 -0.73 3.51
C ALA A 40 0.19 -0.72 2.50
N ILE A 41 0.09 -1.77 1.69
CA ILE A 41 -0.98 -1.93 0.71
C ILE A 41 -1.73 -3.22 1.04
N ALA A 42 -3.00 -3.11 1.39
CA ALA A 42 -3.90 -4.26 1.44
C ALA A 42 -4.44 -4.49 0.03
N MET A 43 -4.37 -5.74 -0.43
CA MET A 43 -4.77 -6.14 -1.77
C MET A 43 -5.63 -7.39 -1.66
N GLU A 44 -6.85 -7.33 -2.16
CA GLU A 44 -7.76 -8.47 -2.18
C GLU A 44 -7.63 -9.27 -3.49
N PRO A 45 -8.05 -10.54 -3.52
CA PRO A 45 -8.08 -11.33 -4.75
C PRO A 45 -8.78 -10.60 -5.90
N GLY A 46 -8.16 -10.61 -7.09
CA GLY A 46 -8.65 -9.85 -8.25
C GLY A 46 -8.09 -8.42 -8.35
N THR A 47 -7.30 -7.96 -7.37
CA THR A 47 -6.53 -6.72 -7.51
C THR A 47 -5.62 -6.79 -8.73
N TYR A 48 -5.77 -5.82 -9.64
CA TYR A 48 -4.86 -5.65 -10.75
C TYR A 48 -3.79 -4.60 -10.44
N VAL A 49 -2.52 -5.03 -10.47
CA VAL A 49 -1.36 -4.11 -10.45
C VAL A 49 -0.85 -3.97 -11.87
N ARG A 50 -1.02 -2.79 -12.45
CA ARG A 50 -0.51 -2.49 -13.78
C ARG A 50 1.03 -2.48 -13.77
N PRO A 51 1.70 -3.28 -14.62
CA PRO A 51 3.13 -3.16 -14.83
C PRO A 51 3.48 -1.74 -15.27
N HIS A 52 4.50 -1.16 -14.66
CA HIS A 52 4.96 0.19 -14.98
C HIS A 52 6.47 0.27 -14.77
N ARG A 53 7.07 1.37 -15.25
CA ARG A 53 8.51 1.60 -15.21
C ARG A 53 8.79 2.86 -14.38
N HIS A 54 9.77 2.76 -13.50
CA HIS A 54 10.33 3.90 -12.76
C HIS A 54 11.69 4.30 -13.38
N PRO A 55 11.76 5.38 -14.17
CA PRO A 55 13.01 5.77 -14.83
C PRO A 55 14.00 6.51 -13.92
N HIS A 56 13.53 7.08 -12.80
CA HIS A 56 14.33 7.96 -11.93
C HIS A 56 14.39 7.48 -10.47
N THR A 57 13.56 6.51 -10.12
CA THR A 57 13.39 5.98 -8.77
C THR A 57 13.32 4.44 -8.85
N PHE A 58 13.39 3.78 -7.70
CA PHE A 58 13.11 2.36 -7.59
C PHE A 58 11.97 2.14 -6.59
N GLU A 59 11.29 1.00 -6.72
CA GLU A 59 10.33 0.52 -5.72
C GLU A 59 10.70 -0.89 -5.28
N LEU A 60 10.39 -1.23 -4.03
CA LEU A 60 10.51 -2.58 -3.49
C LEU A 60 9.18 -2.95 -2.86
N LEU A 61 8.63 -4.09 -3.30
CA LEU A 61 7.44 -4.70 -2.75
C LEU A 61 7.84 -5.99 -2.05
N THR A 62 7.38 -6.15 -0.81
CA THR A 62 7.59 -7.35 0.01
C THR A 62 6.26 -7.74 0.63
N SER A 63 5.96 -9.04 0.64
CA SER A 63 4.83 -9.56 1.41
C SER A 63 5.08 -9.38 2.90
N LEU A 64 4.00 -9.19 3.66
CA LEU A 64 3.99 -9.16 5.12
C LEU A 64 3.57 -10.53 5.67
#